data_AF-A0A3M6T4Q2-F1
#
_entry.id   AF-A0A3M6T4Q2-F1
#
_cell.length_a   1.000
_cell.length_b   1.000
_cell.length_c   1.000
_cell.angle_alpha   90.00
_cell.angle_beta   90.00
_cell.angle_gamma   90.00
#
_symmetry.space_group_name_H-M   'P 1'
#
loop_
_entity.id
_entity.type
_entity.pdbx_description
1 polymer ?
#
loop_
_entity_poly.entity_id
_entity_poly.type
_entity_poly.pdbx_seq_one_letter_code
_entity_poly.pdbx_strand_id
1 'polypeptide(L)'
;MAAVEEELTAGTSRLSTKEKIERGVTLKVEGNEYFKKKDYRDAMKSYHKALLHVKGLIDRPFVFGLDSAGRDISEEDKEKIYQVQFSCYNNLAACLLKDNRWDRTIHYCNEALKIQPSNAKALFRRGQAYFHLNDLEKAERDLKAAEELEPEELSRCFLPTDLADTSKVGCPISTKKLTMKQEFLTTAEELYAALTEQQVSEEKIVMLWRFKSWPEGHHSTVKITLDQKDDRTELTLVQTGIPEEDFERTK
;
A
#
# COMPACT_ATOMS: atom_id res chain seq x y z
N MET A 1 -18.07 -48.00 3.50
CA MET A 1 -17.72 -46.89 2.59
C MET A 1 -18.91 -45.94 2.34
N ALA A 2 -19.84 -45.79 3.29
CA ALA A 2 -20.98 -44.86 3.16
C ALA A 2 -20.96 -43.73 4.23
N ALA A 3 -19.89 -43.66 5.03
CA ALA A 3 -19.74 -42.68 6.12
C ALA A 3 -18.61 -41.66 5.87
N VAL A 4 -18.06 -41.63 4.65
CA VAL A 4 -16.94 -40.72 4.27
C VAL A 4 -17.38 -39.71 3.19
N GLU A 5 -18.57 -39.88 2.61
CA GLU A 5 -19.14 -38.92 1.63
C GLU A 5 -20.08 -37.89 2.26
N GLU A 6 -20.37 -37.98 3.56
CA GLU A 6 -21.28 -37.07 4.27
C GLU A 6 -20.59 -35.81 4.84
N GLU A 7 -19.28 -35.62 4.59
CA GLU A 7 -18.50 -34.46 5.09
C GLU A 7 -18.24 -33.36 4.05
N LEU A 8 -18.69 -33.51 2.79
CA LEU A 8 -18.40 -32.53 1.72
C LEU A 8 -19.61 -31.79 1.15
N THR A 9 -20.81 -31.98 1.71
CA THR A 9 -22.03 -31.27 1.29
C THR A 9 -22.79 -30.63 2.45
N ALA A 10 -22.09 -30.13 3.47
CA ALA A 10 -22.67 -29.18 4.41
C ALA A 10 -22.81 -27.83 3.70
N GLY A 11 -23.90 -27.71 2.94
CA GLY A 11 -24.28 -26.51 2.23
C GLY A 11 -24.17 -25.28 3.11
N THR A 12 -23.70 -24.21 2.51
CA THR A 12 -23.81 -22.85 3.04
C THR A 12 -25.24 -22.61 3.52
N SER A 13 -25.48 -22.83 4.82
CA SER A 13 -26.68 -22.37 5.49
C SER A 13 -26.85 -20.90 5.12
N ARG A 14 -28.03 -20.55 4.59
CA ARG A 14 -28.34 -19.20 4.14
C ARG A 14 -28.55 -18.34 5.40
N LEU A 15 -27.46 -18.05 6.10
CA LEU A 15 -27.43 -17.23 7.31
C LEU A 15 -28.11 -15.89 7.03
N SER A 16 -28.98 -15.47 7.94
CA SER A 16 -29.63 -14.17 7.93
C SER A 16 -28.59 -13.05 7.96
N THR A 17 -28.94 -11.87 7.45
CA THR A 17 -28.07 -10.69 7.46
C THR A 17 -27.62 -10.35 8.88
N LYS A 18 -28.51 -10.42 9.87
CA LYS A 18 -28.18 -10.17 11.28
C LYS A 18 -27.21 -11.19 11.85
N GLU A 19 -27.45 -12.47 11.58
CA GLU A 19 -26.56 -13.56 12.02
C GLU A 19 -25.16 -13.44 11.39
N LYS A 20 -25.06 -12.97 10.14
CA LYS A 20 -23.77 -12.69 9.49
C LYS A 20 -23.01 -11.56 10.16
N ILE A 21 -23.70 -10.49 10.57
CA ILE A 21 -23.10 -9.37 11.29
C ILE A 21 -22.59 -9.85 12.65
N GLU A 22 -23.41 -10.56 13.42
CA GLU A 22 -23.02 -11.12 14.72
C GLU A 22 -21.83 -12.07 14.60
N ARG A 23 -21.84 -12.95 13.60
CA ARG A 23 -20.72 -13.86 13.34
C ARG A 23 -19.44 -13.10 12.97
N GLY A 24 -19.55 -12.02 12.20
CA GLY A 24 -18.44 -11.13 11.90
C GLY A 24 -17.86 -10.48 13.16
N VAL A 25 -18.72 -10.04 14.09
CA VAL A 25 -18.31 -9.47 15.37
C VAL A 25 -17.58 -10.50 16.23
N THR A 26 -18.09 -11.72 16.34
CA THR A 26 -17.47 -12.80 17.12
C THR A 26 -16.09 -13.17 16.57
N LEU A 27 -15.98 -13.36 15.25
CA LEU A 27 -14.70 -13.69 14.59
C LEU A 27 -13.67 -12.56 14.72
N LYS A 28 -14.11 -11.30 14.71
CA LYS A 28 -13.25 -10.14 15.01
C LYS A 28 -12.69 -10.23 16.44
N VAL A 29 -13.52 -10.55 17.43
CA VAL A 29 -13.10 -10.71 18.83
C VAL A 29 -12.11 -11.86 18.97
N GLU A 30 -12.38 -13.01 18.35
CA GLU A 30 -11.45 -14.15 18.32
C GLU A 30 -10.10 -13.75 17.71
N GLY A 31 -10.11 -13.03 16.58
CA GLY A 31 -8.89 -12.51 15.97
C GLY A 31 -8.09 -11.61 16.90
N ASN A 32 -8.76 -10.76 17.69
CA ASN A 32 -8.10 -9.90 18.68
C ASN A 32 -7.44 -10.72 19.81
N GLU A 33 -8.06 -11.82 20.23
CA GLU A 33 -7.48 -12.72 21.23
C GLU A 33 -6.23 -13.43 20.69
N TYR A 34 -6.25 -13.91 19.44
CA TYR A 34 -5.04 -14.43 18.79
C TYR A 34 -3.95 -13.37 18.63
N PHE A 35 -4.33 -12.13 18.29
CA PHE A 35 -3.39 -11.02 18.19
C PHE A 35 -2.70 -10.71 19.53
N LYS A 36 -3.44 -10.71 20.64
CA LYS A 36 -2.87 -10.56 21.99
C LYS A 36 -1.89 -11.67 22.33
N LYS A 37 -2.17 -12.90 21.90
CA LYS A 37 -1.27 -14.06 22.04
C LYS A 37 -0.06 -14.03 21.09
N LYS A 38 0.05 -12.99 20.24
CA LYS A 38 1.06 -12.84 19.17
C LYS A 38 1.00 -13.92 18.09
N ASP A 39 -0.11 -14.65 18.00
CA ASP A 39 -0.35 -15.57 16.89
C ASP A 39 -0.97 -14.79 15.72
N TYR A 40 -0.10 -14.14 14.95
CA TYR A 40 -0.54 -13.31 13.83
C TYR A 40 -1.15 -14.14 12.69
N ARG A 41 -0.76 -15.40 12.53
CA ARG A 41 -1.27 -16.26 11.45
C ARG A 41 -2.73 -16.60 11.65
N ASP A 42 -3.09 -17.08 12.84
CA ASP A 42 -4.48 -17.42 13.13
C ASP A 42 -5.35 -16.16 13.34
N ALA A 43 -4.77 -15.08 13.88
CA ALA A 43 -5.44 -13.78 13.91
C ALA A 43 -5.87 -13.32 12.50
N MET A 44 -4.95 -13.36 11.53
CA MET A 44 -5.26 -13.01 10.14
C MET A 44 -6.40 -13.87 9.58
N LYS A 45 -6.36 -15.19 9.76
CA LYS A 45 -7.43 -16.09 9.30
C LYS A 45 -8.79 -15.70 9.88
N SER A 46 -8.87 -15.40 11.17
CA SER A 46 -10.12 -14.99 11.82
C SER A 46 -10.64 -13.66 11.29
N TYR A 47 -9.76 -12.67 11.06
CA TYR A 47 -10.16 -11.40 10.45
C TYR A 47 -10.63 -11.56 9.00
N HIS A 48 -9.96 -12.40 8.19
CA HIS A 48 -10.42 -12.71 6.83
C HIS A 48 -11.79 -13.39 6.84
N LYS A 49 -12.01 -14.36 7.74
CA LYS A 49 -13.32 -15.00 7.92
C LYS A 49 -14.38 -13.99 8.33
N ALA A 50 -14.07 -13.06 9.24
CA ALA A 50 -14.98 -11.98 9.64
C ALA A 50 -15.39 -11.13 8.42
N LEU A 51 -14.42 -10.70 7.62
CA LEU A 51 -14.64 -9.92 6.40
C LEU A 51 -15.49 -10.67 5.37
N LEU A 52 -15.32 -11.99 5.21
CA LEU A 52 -16.15 -12.78 4.28
C LEU A 52 -17.65 -12.71 4.63
N HIS A 53 -18.00 -12.59 5.91
CA HIS A 53 -19.39 -12.47 6.33
C HIS A 53 -19.95 -11.06 6.11
N VAL A 54 -19.12 -10.01 6.14
CA VAL A 54 -19.58 -8.60 6.15
C VAL A 54 -19.29 -7.80 4.88
N LYS A 55 -18.24 -8.14 4.09
CA LYS A 55 -17.72 -7.34 2.95
C LYS A 55 -18.68 -7.26 1.75
N GLY A 56 -19.68 -8.15 1.68
CA GLY A 56 -20.66 -8.20 0.59
C GLY A 56 -22.10 -7.88 1.00
N LEU A 57 -22.30 -7.29 2.19
CA LEU A 57 -23.65 -6.93 2.68
C LEU A 57 -24.08 -5.54 2.22
N ILE A 58 -23.14 -4.58 2.09
CA ILE A 58 -23.44 -3.19 1.72
C ILE A 58 -23.17 -2.94 0.23
N ASP A 59 -21.95 -3.20 -0.24
CA ASP A 59 -21.51 -2.85 -1.60
C ASP A 59 -21.77 -3.96 -2.64
N ARG A 60 -22.85 -4.73 -2.51
CA ARG A 60 -23.18 -5.76 -3.50
C ARG A 60 -23.64 -5.04 -4.78
N PRO A 61 -22.88 -5.09 -5.90
CA PRO A 61 -23.28 -4.39 -7.12
C PRO A 61 -24.63 -4.93 -7.57
N PHE A 62 -25.50 -4.03 -8.03
CA PHE A 62 -26.82 -4.37 -8.57
C PHE A 62 -26.65 -5.17 -9.87
N VAL A 63 -26.45 -6.47 -9.74
CA VAL A 63 -26.29 -7.38 -10.88
C VAL A 63 -27.66 -7.96 -11.21
N PHE A 64 -28.18 -7.61 -12.39
CA PHE A 64 -29.45 -8.11 -12.98
C PHE A 64 -30.75 -7.85 -12.20
N GLY A 65 -30.82 -6.83 -11.35
CA GLY A 65 -32.11 -6.40 -10.78
C GLY A 65 -32.78 -7.35 -9.80
N LEU A 66 -32.09 -8.39 -9.34
CA LEU A 66 -32.65 -9.41 -8.44
C LEU A 66 -32.38 -9.17 -6.95
N ASP A 67 -31.37 -8.39 -6.57
CA ASP A 67 -30.99 -8.27 -5.16
C ASP A 67 -31.24 -6.85 -4.62
N SER A 68 -32.36 -6.68 -3.90
CA SER A 68 -32.66 -5.53 -3.04
C SER A 68 -32.03 -5.66 -1.64
N ALA A 69 -31.13 -6.61 -1.41
CA ALA A 69 -30.64 -6.98 -0.08
C ALA A 69 -29.90 -5.86 0.68
N GLY A 70 -29.41 -4.82 0.00
CA GLY A 70 -28.83 -3.63 0.62
C GLY A 70 -29.85 -2.55 1.04
N ARG A 71 -31.11 -2.64 0.57
CA ARG A 71 -32.15 -1.62 0.83
C ARG A 71 -32.84 -1.77 2.19
N ASP A 72 -32.82 -2.96 2.79
CA ASP A 72 -33.51 -3.24 4.07
C ASP A 72 -32.55 -3.34 5.28
N ILE A 73 -31.28 -2.93 5.13
CA ILE A 73 -30.33 -2.91 6.25
C ILE A 73 -30.53 -1.61 7.03
N SER A 74 -30.87 -1.72 8.31
CA SER A 74 -30.96 -0.57 9.21
C SER A 74 -29.65 0.21 9.24
N GLU A 75 -29.71 1.53 9.38
CA GLU A 75 -28.51 2.38 9.51
C GLU A 75 -27.62 1.92 10.68
N GLU A 76 -28.21 1.45 11.78
CA GLU A 76 -27.46 0.87 12.91
C GLU A 76 -26.65 -0.37 12.50
N ASP A 77 -27.21 -1.22 11.64
CA ASP A 77 -26.56 -2.44 11.20
C ASP A 77 -25.48 -2.13 10.14
N LYS A 78 -25.68 -1.11 9.30
CA LYS A 78 -24.64 -0.58 8.41
C LYS A 78 -23.44 -0.06 9.21
N GLU A 79 -23.69 0.71 10.26
CA GLU A 79 -22.63 1.23 11.12
C GLU A 79 -21.83 0.09 11.76
N LYS A 80 -22.50 -0.93 12.31
CA LYS A 80 -21.83 -2.14 12.84
C LYS A 80 -20.97 -2.83 11.80
N ILE A 81 -21.47 -2.98 10.57
CA ILE A 81 -20.73 -3.56 9.46
C ILE A 81 -19.45 -2.76 9.19
N TYR A 82 -19.56 -1.43 9.04
CA TYR A 82 -18.40 -0.57 8.80
C TYR A 82 -17.40 -0.61 9.96
N GLN A 83 -17.87 -0.63 11.21
CA GLN A 83 -16.99 -0.76 12.37
C GLN A 83 -16.24 -2.10 12.38
N VAL A 84 -16.92 -3.21 12.07
CA VAL A 84 -16.28 -4.53 11.96
C VAL A 84 -15.27 -4.55 10.81
N GLN A 85 -15.63 -4.04 9.63
CA GLN A 85 -14.74 -3.97 8.48
C GLN A 85 -13.49 -3.15 8.80
N PHE A 86 -13.67 -1.93 9.32
CA PHE A 86 -12.58 -1.05 9.72
C PHE A 86 -11.64 -1.73 10.72
N SER A 87 -12.19 -2.30 11.81
CA SER A 87 -11.39 -2.98 12.82
C SER A 87 -10.62 -4.17 12.24
N CYS A 88 -11.22 -4.96 11.36
CA CYS A 88 -10.56 -6.10 10.72
C CYS A 88 -9.44 -5.64 9.80
N TYR A 89 -9.68 -4.64 8.93
CA TYR A 89 -8.65 -4.11 8.05
C TYR A 89 -7.48 -3.49 8.82
N ASN A 90 -7.77 -2.71 9.85
CA ASN A 90 -6.76 -2.07 10.67
C ASN A 90 -5.90 -3.09 11.43
N ASN A 91 -6.51 -4.16 11.97
CA ASN A 91 -5.80 -5.22 12.68
C ASN A 91 -5.05 -6.17 11.73
N LEU A 92 -5.59 -6.45 10.53
CA LEU A 92 -4.88 -7.16 9.47
C LEU A 92 -3.62 -6.42 9.04
N ALA A 93 -3.72 -5.10 8.84
CA ALA A 93 -2.55 -4.27 8.54
C ALA A 93 -1.50 -4.37 9.64
N ALA A 94 -1.90 -4.35 10.91
CA ALA A 94 -0.98 -4.53 12.04
C ALA A 94 -0.30 -5.91 12.03
N CYS A 95 -1.03 -6.99 11.74
CA CYS A 95 -0.47 -8.33 11.62
C CYS A 95 0.55 -8.42 10.48
N LEU A 96 0.19 -7.91 9.30
CA LEU A 96 1.02 -7.97 8.09
C LEU A 96 2.27 -7.11 8.19
N LEU A 97 2.18 -5.99 8.90
CA LEU A 97 3.33 -5.17 9.24
C LEU A 97 4.34 -5.95 10.11
N LYS A 98 3.88 -6.79 11.04
CA LYS A 98 4.75 -7.68 11.83
C LYS A 98 5.33 -8.84 11.01
N ASP A 99 4.66 -9.25 9.94
CA ASP A 99 5.11 -10.27 8.98
C ASP A 99 5.96 -9.71 7.82
N ASN A 100 6.32 -8.42 7.87
CA ASN A 100 7.09 -7.71 6.84
C ASN A 100 6.46 -7.73 5.44
N ARG A 101 5.12 -7.81 5.34
CA ARG A 101 4.37 -7.86 4.08
C ARG A 101 3.87 -6.48 3.68
N TRP A 102 4.79 -5.59 3.35
CA TRP A 102 4.55 -4.15 3.17
C TRP A 102 3.47 -3.80 2.14
N ASP A 103 3.50 -4.40 0.94
CA ASP A 103 2.50 -4.13 -0.11
C ASP A 103 1.06 -4.44 0.35
N ARG A 104 0.90 -5.57 1.06
CA ARG A 104 -0.41 -5.99 1.58
C ARG A 104 -0.83 -5.09 2.74
N THR A 105 0.11 -4.66 3.59
CA THR A 105 -0.18 -3.68 4.65
C THR A 105 -0.74 -2.40 4.06
N ILE A 106 -0.13 -1.86 3.00
CA ILE A 106 -0.63 -0.65 2.31
C ILE A 106 -2.04 -0.87 1.79
N HIS A 107 -2.31 -2.01 1.15
CA HIS A 107 -3.65 -2.33 0.66
C HIS A 107 -4.70 -2.30 1.77
N TYR A 108 -4.48 -2.98 2.89
CA TYR A 108 -5.45 -3.01 3.99
C TYR A 108 -5.55 -1.67 4.74
N CYS A 109 -4.47 -0.90 4.85
CA CYS A 109 -4.54 0.46 5.36
C CYS A 109 -5.41 1.35 4.46
N ASN A 110 -5.28 1.23 3.13
CA ASN A 110 -6.13 1.98 2.20
C ASN A 110 -7.61 1.62 2.37
N GLU A 111 -7.94 0.33 2.52
CA GLU A 111 -9.32 -0.10 2.78
C GLU A 111 -9.84 0.42 4.12
N ALA A 112 -9.02 0.45 5.18
CA ALA A 112 -9.39 1.03 6.46
C ALA A 112 -9.62 2.56 6.35
N LEU A 113 -8.77 3.27 5.62
CA LEU A 113 -8.85 4.72 5.42
C LEU A 113 -10.01 5.14 4.52
N LYS A 114 -10.54 4.27 3.66
CA LYS A 114 -11.80 4.52 2.95
C LYS A 114 -12.99 4.63 3.90
N ILE A 115 -12.97 3.88 5.02
CA ILE A 115 -14.04 3.89 6.02
C ILE A 115 -13.80 5.01 7.05
N GLN A 116 -12.57 5.13 7.55
CA GLN A 116 -12.17 6.17 8.50
C GLN A 116 -10.91 6.90 7.99
N PRO A 117 -11.07 7.98 7.21
CA PRO A 117 -9.94 8.69 6.59
C PRO A 117 -8.98 9.33 7.60
N SER A 118 -9.48 9.74 8.76
CA SER A 118 -8.74 10.43 9.82
C SER A 118 -8.19 9.48 10.89
N ASN A 119 -7.92 8.22 10.56
CA ASN A 119 -7.38 7.27 11.53
C ASN A 119 -5.85 7.30 11.58
N ALA A 120 -5.29 7.84 12.68
CA ALA A 120 -3.84 7.95 12.87
C ALA A 120 -3.11 6.61 12.81
N LYS A 121 -3.69 5.53 13.37
CA LYS A 121 -3.07 4.18 13.39
C LYS A 121 -2.94 3.59 12.00
N ALA A 122 -3.96 3.74 11.16
CA ALA A 122 -3.93 3.26 9.78
C ALA A 122 -2.93 4.05 8.92
N LEU A 123 -2.89 5.39 9.08
CA LEU A 123 -1.91 6.26 8.44
C LEU A 123 -0.48 5.91 8.84
N PHE A 124 -0.23 5.78 10.15
CA PHE A 124 1.09 5.42 10.68
C PHE A 124 1.59 4.09 10.13
N ARG A 125 0.75 3.04 10.15
CA ARG A 125 1.11 1.72 9.61
C ARG A 125 1.37 1.76 8.10
N ARG A 126 0.62 2.59 7.36
CA ARG A 126 0.83 2.79 5.93
C ARG A 126 2.16 3.52 5.66
N GLY A 127 2.45 4.56 6.43
CA GLY A 127 3.71 5.29 6.39
C GLY A 127 4.92 4.40 6.68
N GLN A 128 4.84 3.54 7.70
CA GLN A 128 5.88 2.54 7.98
C GLN A 128 6.09 1.56 6.82
N ALA A 129 5.00 1.07 6.21
CA ALA A 129 5.11 0.18 5.06
C ALA A 129 5.73 0.88 3.84
N TYR A 130 5.39 2.14 3.56
CA TYR A 130 6.03 2.93 2.50
C TYR A 130 7.51 3.19 2.77
N PHE A 131 7.88 3.43 4.03
CA PHE A 131 9.28 3.58 4.43
C PHE A 131 10.10 2.33 4.10
N HIS A 132 9.58 1.15 4.43
CA HIS A 132 10.23 -0.12 4.09
C HIS A 132 10.27 -0.43 2.58
N LEU A 133 9.36 0.14 1.79
CA LEU A 133 9.37 0.06 0.33
C LEU A 133 10.21 1.18 -0.33
N ASN A 134 10.91 2.00 0.46
CA ASN A 134 11.74 3.12 -0.01
C ASN A 134 10.95 4.24 -0.72
N ASP A 135 9.63 4.32 -0.49
CA ASP A 135 8.78 5.43 -0.95
C ASP A 135 8.70 6.50 0.15
N LEU A 136 9.81 7.21 0.32
CA LEU A 136 10.02 8.15 1.44
C LEU A 136 9.05 9.35 1.38
N GLU A 137 8.69 9.82 0.19
CA GLU A 137 7.76 10.94 0.02
C GLU A 137 6.36 10.62 0.54
N LYS A 138 5.85 9.41 0.25
CA LYS A 138 4.55 8.98 0.78
C LYS A 138 4.62 8.62 2.26
N ALA A 139 5.73 8.01 2.69
CA ALA A 139 5.95 7.70 4.09
C ALA A 139 5.92 8.97 4.96
N GLU A 140 6.66 10.00 4.58
CA GLU A 140 6.70 11.27 5.32
C GLU A 140 5.33 11.94 5.38
N ARG A 141 4.58 11.96 4.27
CA ARG A 141 3.22 12.53 4.22
C ARG A 141 2.29 11.82 5.20
N ASP A 142 2.28 10.49 5.19
CA ASP A 142 1.39 9.69 6.05
C ASP A 142 1.79 9.78 7.53
N LEU A 143 3.08 9.81 7.83
CA LEU A 143 3.59 9.94 9.20
C LEU A 143 3.28 11.33 9.77
N LYS A 144 3.46 12.40 9.00
CA LYS A 144 3.08 13.76 9.41
C LYS A 144 1.58 13.89 9.64
N ALA A 145 0.76 13.36 8.73
CA ALA A 145 -0.69 13.37 8.90
C ALA A 145 -1.13 12.57 10.14
N ALA A 146 -0.45 11.46 10.47
CA ALA A 146 -0.72 10.73 11.69
C ALA A 146 -0.33 11.55 12.93
N GLU A 147 0.80 12.27 12.89
CA GLU A 147 1.32 13.13 13.97
C GLU A 147 0.39 14.30 14.28
N GLU A 148 -0.19 14.91 13.26
CA GLU A 148 -1.17 15.98 13.42
C GLU A 148 -2.47 15.51 14.09
N LEU A 149 -2.84 14.23 13.91
CA LEU A 149 -4.09 13.66 14.42
C LEU A 149 -3.97 13.16 15.87
N GLU A 150 -2.91 12.43 16.21
CA GLU A 150 -2.68 11.86 17.55
C GLU A 150 -1.21 12.01 17.98
N PRO A 151 -0.77 13.22 18.37
CA PRO A 151 0.63 13.49 18.75
C PRO A 151 1.10 12.66 19.96
N GLU A 152 0.20 12.35 20.90
CA GLU A 152 0.53 11.60 22.12
C GLU A 152 0.70 10.09 21.88
N GLU A 153 -0.14 9.45 21.04
CA GLU A 153 -0.06 8.00 20.81
C GLU A 153 1.15 7.63 19.92
N LEU A 154 1.59 8.56 19.08
CA LEU A 154 2.80 8.41 18.28
C LEU A 154 4.07 8.49 19.10
N SER A 155 4.15 9.32 20.14
CA SER A 155 5.31 9.35 21.06
C SER A 155 5.59 7.99 21.73
N ARG A 156 4.57 7.14 21.86
CA ARG A 156 4.65 5.78 22.43
C ARG A 156 5.01 4.71 21.38
N CYS A 157 4.62 4.91 20.11
CA CYS A 157 4.92 4.01 19.00
C CYS A 157 6.26 4.34 18.31
N PHE A 158 6.74 5.58 18.44
CA PHE A 158 8.11 5.99 18.17
C PHE A 158 9.01 5.40 19.25
N LEU A 159 9.44 4.14 19.10
CA LEU A 159 10.74 3.78 19.64
C LEU A 159 11.77 4.31 18.65
N PRO A 160 12.66 5.26 19.05
CA PRO A 160 13.70 5.80 18.18
C PRO A 160 14.77 4.78 17.77
N THR A 161 14.59 3.49 18.03
CA THR A 161 15.63 2.48 17.84
C THR A 161 15.69 1.90 16.44
N ASP A 162 14.56 1.78 15.73
CA ASP A 162 14.54 1.11 14.41
C ASP A 162 14.78 2.07 13.23
N LEU A 163 14.67 3.38 13.44
CA LEU A 163 15.12 4.41 12.49
C LEU A 163 16.56 4.86 12.74
N ALA A 164 17.11 4.60 13.94
CA ALA A 164 18.49 4.92 14.30
C ALA A 164 19.48 3.77 14.05
N ASP A 165 19.01 2.51 13.96
CA ASP A 165 19.87 1.39 13.58
C ASP A 165 20.03 1.31 12.05
N THR A 166 20.74 2.29 11.50
CA THR A 166 21.24 2.29 10.12
C THR A 166 22.33 1.24 9.88
N SER A 167 22.64 0.36 10.85
CA SER A 167 23.68 -0.66 10.71
C SER A 167 23.22 -1.92 9.97
N LYS A 168 21.91 -2.13 9.78
CA LYS A 168 21.34 -3.34 9.13
C LYS A 168 20.66 -3.11 7.78
N VAL A 169 20.46 -1.88 7.36
CA VAL A 169 20.21 -1.55 5.95
C VAL A 169 21.56 -1.14 5.41
N GLY A 170 22.03 -1.77 4.33
CA GLY A 170 23.36 -1.51 3.75
C GLY A 170 23.67 -0.02 3.78
N CYS A 171 24.90 0.32 4.20
CA CYS A 171 25.33 1.67 4.53
C CYS A 171 24.60 2.72 3.67
N PRO A 172 23.82 3.66 4.26
CA PRO A 172 23.09 4.64 3.47
C PRO A 172 24.10 5.38 2.61
N ILE A 173 24.07 5.10 1.31
CA ILE A 173 24.88 5.79 0.34
C ILE A 173 24.23 7.16 0.21
N SER A 174 24.91 8.21 0.66
CA SER A 174 24.51 9.58 0.37
C SER A 174 24.39 9.69 -1.14
N THR A 175 23.19 9.98 -1.65
CA THR A 175 22.95 10.08 -3.10
C THR A 175 22.59 11.51 -3.46
N LYS A 176 23.06 11.96 -4.61
CA LYS A 176 22.72 13.28 -5.16
C LYS A 176 21.82 13.13 -6.36
N LYS A 177 20.88 14.08 -6.50
CA LYS A 177 19.98 14.19 -7.65
C LYS A 177 20.58 15.20 -8.63
N LEU A 178 20.82 14.76 -9.87
CA LEU A 178 21.18 15.65 -10.98
C LEU A 178 19.91 15.97 -11.77
N THR A 179 19.71 17.24 -12.13
CA THR A 179 18.62 17.67 -13.00
C THR A 179 19.19 18.54 -14.11
N MET A 180 18.92 18.15 -15.36
CA MET A 180 19.31 18.90 -16.55
C MET A 180 18.05 19.21 -17.36
N LYS A 181 17.94 20.45 -17.83
CA LYS A 181 16.87 20.91 -18.71
C LYS A 181 17.46 21.48 -20.00
N GLN A 182 16.87 21.11 -21.12
CA GLN A 182 17.27 21.59 -22.44
C GLN A 182 16.04 21.79 -23.32
N GLU A 183 16.01 22.88 -24.09
CA GLU A 183 14.93 23.18 -25.02
C GLU A 183 15.35 22.85 -26.46
N PHE A 184 14.43 22.30 -27.25
CA PHE A 184 14.62 21.93 -28.64
C PHE A 184 13.51 22.49 -29.53
N LEU A 185 13.85 22.85 -30.77
CA LEU A 185 12.93 23.34 -31.81
C LEU A 185 12.35 22.22 -32.69
N THR A 186 12.33 20.99 -32.18
CA THR A 186 11.79 19.80 -32.85
C THR A 186 10.61 19.27 -32.06
N THR A 187 9.81 18.38 -32.66
CA THR A 187 8.70 17.75 -31.95
C THR A 187 9.20 16.70 -30.95
N ALA A 188 8.41 16.42 -29.91
CA ALA A 188 8.69 15.37 -28.95
C ALA A 188 8.80 14.00 -29.63
N GLU A 189 7.95 13.70 -30.61
CA GLU A 189 7.96 12.43 -31.37
C GLU A 189 9.28 12.19 -32.11
N GLU A 190 9.81 13.22 -32.78
CA GLU A 190 11.10 13.14 -33.48
C GLU A 190 12.25 12.94 -32.49
N LEU A 191 12.21 13.63 -31.35
CA LEU A 191 13.21 13.48 -30.31
C LEU A 191 13.15 12.08 -29.67
N TYR A 192 11.96 11.51 -29.52
CA TYR A 192 11.75 10.13 -29.07
C TYR A 192 12.36 9.12 -30.04
N ALA A 193 12.08 9.26 -31.33
CA ALA A 193 12.62 8.39 -32.37
C ALA A 193 14.16 8.45 -32.43
N ALA A 194 14.76 9.61 -32.13
CA ALA A 194 16.21 9.74 -32.04
C ALA A 194 16.80 9.08 -30.78
N LEU A 195 16.06 9.03 -29.68
CA LEU A 195 16.51 8.48 -28.39
C LEU A 195 16.21 6.99 -28.21
N THR A 196 15.37 6.39 -29.06
CA THR A 196 14.91 5.00 -28.90
C THR A 196 14.88 4.25 -30.23
N GLU A 197 15.47 3.04 -30.26
CA GLU A 197 15.46 2.18 -31.46
C GLU A 197 14.10 1.49 -31.71
N GLN A 198 13.19 1.52 -30.74
CA GLN A 198 11.91 0.83 -30.78
C GLN A 198 10.77 1.79 -30.48
N GLN A 199 9.71 1.75 -31.29
CA GLN A 199 8.54 2.61 -31.16
C GLN A 199 7.77 2.27 -29.87
N VAL A 200 7.98 3.04 -28.81
CA VAL A 200 7.28 2.92 -27.52
C VAL A 200 6.38 4.15 -27.35
N SER A 201 5.12 3.93 -26.99
CA SER A 201 4.06 4.94 -26.95
C SER A 201 4.04 5.81 -25.68
N GLU A 202 5.13 5.85 -24.91
CA GLU A 202 5.15 6.54 -23.61
C GLU A 202 6.04 7.80 -23.64
N GLU A 203 5.51 8.92 -23.13
CA GLU A 203 6.17 10.22 -22.96
C GLU A 203 7.25 10.23 -21.84
N LYS A 204 7.83 9.07 -21.53
CA LYS A 204 8.89 8.96 -20.52
C LYS A 204 9.83 7.80 -20.87
N ILE A 205 11.12 8.05 -20.78
CA ILE A 205 12.15 7.00 -20.87
C ILE A 205 12.76 6.84 -19.49
N VAL A 206 12.70 5.63 -18.94
CA VAL A 206 13.33 5.28 -17.67
C VAL A 206 14.40 4.25 -17.91
N MET A 207 15.63 4.58 -17.53
CA MET A 207 16.80 3.71 -17.67
C MET A 207 17.43 3.46 -16.32
N LEU A 208 17.86 2.23 -16.09
CA LEU A 208 18.64 1.83 -14.92
C LEU A 208 20.07 1.54 -15.35
N TRP A 209 21.04 2.07 -14.64
CA TRP A 209 22.46 1.77 -14.87
C TRP A 209 23.23 1.74 -13.55
N ARG A 210 24.40 1.08 -13.54
CA ARG A 210 25.30 1.07 -12.38
C ARG A 210 26.76 0.95 -12.77
N PHE A 211 27.66 1.52 -11.99
CA PHE A 211 29.08 1.18 -12.09
C PHE A 211 29.36 -0.19 -11.46
N LYS A 212 30.38 -0.89 -11.98
CA LYS A 212 30.84 -2.17 -11.41
C LYS A 212 31.36 -2.01 -9.97
N SER A 213 31.81 -0.81 -9.61
CA SER A 213 32.27 -0.45 -8.26
C SER A 213 31.12 -0.24 -7.26
N TRP A 214 29.86 -0.17 -7.71
CA TRP A 214 28.72 0.04 -6.81
C TRP A 214 28.25 -1.27 -6.16
N PRO A 215 27.65 -1.20 -4.97
CA PRO A 215 27.11 -2.38 -4.29
C PRO A 215 26.13 -3.17 -5.17
N GLU A 216 26.11 -4.48 -4.97
CA GLU A 216 25.20 -5.35 -5.70
C GLU A 216 23.75 -5.00 -5.38
N GLY A 217 22.94 -4.79 -6.44
CA GLY A 217 21.55 -4.31 -6.32
C GLY A 217 21.38 -2.79 -6.34
N HIS A 218 22.45 -2.00 -6.19
CA HIS A 218 22.37 -0.53 -6.32
C HIS A 218 22.42 -0.08 -7.79
N HIS A 219 21.43 0.70 -8.20
CA HIS A 219 21.30 1.23 -9.57
C HIS A 219 20.90 2.70 -9.52
N SER A 220 21.46 3.50 -10.42
CA SER A 220 21.01 4.85 -10.71
C SER A 220 19.86 4.79 -11.70
N THR A 221 18.85 5.62 -11.47
CA THR A 221 17.71 5.77 -12.37
C THR A 221 17.84 7.07 -13.13
N VAL A 222 17.82 7.00 -14.46
CA VAL A 222 17.75 8.17 -15.35
C VAL A 222 16.34 8.22 -15.94
N LYS A 223 15.64 9.32 -15.67
CA LYS A 223 14.31 9.59 -16.21
C LYS A 223 14.39 10.77 -17.18
N ILE A 224 14.08 10.51 -18.45
CA ILE A 224 13.95 11.54 -19.48
C ILE A 224 12.47 11.78 -19.71
N THR A 225 12.04 13.03 -19.55
CA THR A 225 10.67 13.49 -19.82
C THR A 225 10.73 14.50 -20.95
N LEU A 226 9.90 14.31 -21.97
CA LEU A 226 9.74 15.25 -23.08
C LEU A 226 8.35 15.89 -22.97
N ASP A 227 8.30 17.21 -22.84
CA ASP A 227 7.08 17.99 -22.68
C ASP A 227 6.94 18.91 -23.90
N GLN A 228 5.97 18.61 -24.76
CA GLN A 228 5.69 19.38 -25.97
C GLN A 228 4.94 20.67 -25.59
N LYS A 229 5.53 21.83 -25.90
CA LYS A 229 4.90 23.14 -25.85
C LYS A 229 4.51 23.61 -27.25
N ASP A 230 3.78 24.73 -27.29
CA ASP A 230 3.27 25.34 -28.53
C ASP A 230 4.40 25.77 -29.48
N ASP A 231 5.57 26.15 -28.96
CA ASP A 231 6.71 26.69 -29.71
C ASP A 231 7.98 25.84 -29.64
N ARG A 232 8.05 24.88 -28.70
CA ARG A 232 9.26 24.12 -28.40
C ARG A 232 8.98 22.81 -27.67
N THR A 233 9.99 21.98 -27.55
CA THR A 233 9.96 20.79 -26.70
C THR A 233 10.93 20.97 -25.55
N GLU A 234 10.44 20.85 -24.31
CA GLU A 234 11.28 20.83 -23.11
C GLU A 234 11.70 19.39 -22.81
N LEU A 235 13.00 19.11 -22.86
CA LEU A 235 13.59 17.88 -22.35
C LEU A 235 14.03 18.11 -20.91
N THR A 236 13.49 17.31 -20.00
CA THR A 236 13.95 17.23 -18.60
C THR A 236 14.56 15.87 -18.33
N LEU A 237 15.86 15.86 -18.03
CA LEU A 237 16.58 14.67 -17.57
C LEU A 237 16.77 14.76 -16.06
N VAL A 238 16.26 13.77 -15.34
CA VAL A 238 16.43 13.63 -13.90
C VAL A 238 17.16 12.34 -13.62
N GLN A 239 18.27 12.44 -12.90
CA GLN A 239 19.02 11.29 -12.45
C GLN A 239 19.02 11.19 -10.93
N THR A 240 18.68 10.01 -10.41
CA THR A 240 18.60 9.72 -8.98
C THR A 240 19.40 8.47 -8.62
N GLY A 241 19.75 8.33 -7.34
CA GLY A 241 20.48 7.18 -6.84
C GLY A 241 21.95 7.15 -7.26
N ILE A 242 22.58 8.30 -7.50
CA ILE A 242 24.03 8.37 -7.74
C ILE A 242 24.75 8.56 -6.39
N PRO A 243 25.68 7.67 -6.01
CA PRO A 243 26.53 7.88 -4.84
C PRO A 243 27.24 9.24 -4.88
N GLU A 244 27.28 9.94 -3.74
CA GLU A 244 27.84 11.30 -3.63
C GLU A 244 29.30 11.39 -4.09
N GLU A 245 30.09 10.35 -3.82
CA GLU A 245 31.50 10.25 -4.23
C GLU A 245 31.68 10.18 -5.75
N ASP A 246 30.70 9.60 -6.46
CA ASP A 246 30.73 9.42 -7.91
C ASP A 246 29.92 10.51 -8.65
N PHE A 247 29.30 11.46 -7.95
CA PHE A 247 28.42 12.47 -8.56
C PHE A 247 29.13 13.33 -9.62
N GLU A 248 30.33 13.83 -9.32
CA GLU A 248 31.11 14.65 -10.26
C GLU A 248 31.55 13.86 -11.49
N ARG A 249 31.68 12.53 -11.38
CA ARG A 249 32.04 11.65 -12.49
C ARG A 249 30.86 11.38 -13.43
N THR A 250 29.63 11.62 -12.96
CA THR A 250 28.39 11.38 -13.72
C THR A 250 27.80 12.64 -14.37
N LYS A 251 28.38 13.81 -14.09
CA LYS A 251 28.01 15.10 -14.65
C LYS A 251 28.63 15.31 -16.03
#